data_AF-A0A2M8GAL4-F1
#
_entry.id   AF-A0A2M8GAL4-F1
#
_cell.length_a   1.000
_cell.length_b   1.000
_cell.length_c   1.000
_cell.angle_alpha   90.00
_cell.angle_beta   90.00
_cell.angle_gamma   90.00
#
_symmetry.space_group_name_H-M   'P 1'
#
loop_
_entity.id
_entity.type
_entity.pdbx_description
1 polymer ?
#
loop_
_entity_poly.entity_id
_entity_poly.type
_entity_poly.pdbx_seq_one_letter_code
_entity_poly.pdbx_strand_id
1 'polypeptide(L)'
;KQPPAKPSEQKPEKGIPTNSPEPETFYEEIPIKITVNGGFHRTVIFFNKVARLPRIVNIEDISMGEGKDVKGSGRLLSTSCVVKTYMFVEKSDEKNR
;
A
#
# COMPACT_ATOMS: atom_id res chain seq x y z
N LYS A 1 20.43 -8.04 -2.44
CA LYS A 1 19.66 -8.50 -1.26
C LYS A 1 18.29 -7.83 -1.29
N GLN A 2 17.39 -8.37 -2.12
CA GLN A 2 15.96 -8.01 -2.11
C GLN A 2 15.27 -8.95 -1.09
N PRO A 3 14.31 -8.48 -0.28
CA PRO A 3 13.47 -9.39 0.47
C PRO A 3 12.62 -10.20 -0.54
N PRO A 4 12.49 -11.53 -0.36
CA PRO A 4 11.82 -12.38 -1.32
C PRO A 4 10.32 -12.10 -1.36
N ALA A 5 9.79 -12.16 -2.58
CA ALA A 5 8.41 -11.96 -2.94
C ALA A 5 7.45 -12.87 -2.16
N LYS A 6 6.27 -12.33 -1.83
CA LYS A 6 5.09 -13.13 -1.48
C LYS A 6 4.84 -14.16 -2.59
N PRO A 7 4.83 -15.47 -2.30
CA PRO A 7 4.33 -16.45 -3.23
C PRO A 7 2.82 -16.49 -3.12
N SER A 8 2.15 -16.23 -4.25
CA SER A 8 0.75 -16.57 -4.50
C SER A 8 0.51 -18.07 -4.28
N GLU A 9 -0.40 -18.36 -3.35
CA GLU A 9 -1.35 -19.47 -3.28
C GLU A 9 -1.08 -20.76 -4.09
N GLN A 10 -0.77 -21.85 -3.38
CA GLN A 10 -1.14 -23.21 -3.76
C GLN A 10 -2.12 -23.76 -2.73
N LYS A 11 -3.31 -24.15 -3.21
CA LYS A 11 -4.36 -24.85 -2.47
C LYS A 11 -3.94 -26.30 -2.21
N PRO A 12 -4.19 -26.85 -1.01
CA PRO A 12 -4.52 -28.26 -0.91
C PRO A 12 -5.84 -28.51 -0.16
N GLU A 13 -6.61 -29.45 -0.69
CA GLU A 13 -7.76 -30.06 -0.05
C GLU A 13 -7.39 -30.89 1.19
N LYS A 14 -8.32 -30.88 2.15
CA LYS A 14 -8.65 -31.89 3.17
C LYS A 14 -7.52 -32.55 3.96
N GLY A 15 -7.47 -32.18 5.24
CA GLY A 15 -7.07 -33.07 6.33
C GLY A 15 -6.09 -32.44 7.31
N ILE A 16 -6.42 -32.55 8.61
CA ILE A 16 -5.63 -32.22 9.82
C ILE A 16 -5.91 -30.81 10.39
N PRO A 17 -6.65 -30.69 11.52
CA PRO A 17 -6.77 -29.43 12.24
C PRO A 17 -5.48 -29.18 13.01
N THR A 18 -4.52 -28.53 12.37
CA THR A 18 -3.35 -27.99 13.07
C THR A 18 -3.70 -26.58 13.46
N ASN A 19 -4.07 -26.38 14.73
CA ASN A 19 -4.17 -25.05 15.34
C ASN A 19 -2.75 -24.46 15.41
N SER A 20 -2.26 -24.01 14.26
CA SER A 20 -1.01 -23.26 14.17
C SER A 20 -1.31 -21.89 14.75
N PRO A 21 -0.55 -21.39 15.74
CA PRO A 21 -0.74 -20.01 16.18
C PRO A 21 -0.53 -19.14 14.95
N GLU A 22 -1.60 -18.47 14.51
CA GLU A 22 -1.50 -17.46 13.47
C GLU A 22 -0.35 -16.52 13.85
N PRO A 23 0.55 -16.18 12.91
CA PRO A 23 1.69 -15.34 13.23
C PRO A 23 1.18 -14.04 13.85
N GLU A 24 1.54 -13.81 15.10
CA GLU A 24 1.09 -12.63 15.83
C GLU A 24 1.51 -11.38 15.04
N THR A 25 0.54 -10.54 14.68
CA THR A 25 0.79 -9.34 13.87
C THR A 25 1.38 -8.25 14.77
N PHE A 26 2.71 -8.09 14.75
CA PHE A 26 3.45 -7.06 15.50
C PHE A 26 3.27 -5.64 14.94
N TYR A 27 2.71 -5.52 13.73
CA TYR A 27 2.51 -4.26 13.05
C TYR A 27 1.13 -4.22 12.40
N GLU A 28 0.50 -3.04 12.43
CA GLU A 28 -0.70 -2.73 11.67
C GLU A 28 -0.34 -2.01 10.37
N GLU A 29 -0.96 -2.45 9.26
CA GLU A 29 -0.93 -1.73 7.99
C GLU A 29 -2.08 -0.72 7.94
N ILE A 30 -1.75 0.55 7.72
CA ILE A 30 -2.73 1.62 7.55
C ILE A 30 -2.78 2.00 6.06
N PRO A 31 -3.80 1.54 5.31
CA PRO A 31 -3.95 1.87 3.89
C PRO A 31 -4.65 3.22 3.70
N ILE A 32 -4.09 4.06 2.83
CA ILE A 32 -4.59 5.38 2.48
C ILE A 32 -4.81 5.43 0.97
N LYS A 33 -6.05 5.66 0.53
CA LYS A 33 -6.37 5.85 -0.91
C LYS A 33 -6.11 7.30 -1.30
N ILE A 34 -5.33 7.51 -2.34
CA ILE A 34 -4.96 8.84 -2.85
C ILE A 34 -5.38 8.95 -4.31
N THR A 35 -5.98 10.08 -4.68
CA THR A 35 -6.25 10.45 -6.07
C THR A 35 -5.58 11.77 -6.40
N VAL A 36 -4.70 11.77 -7.39
CA VAL A 36 -3.95 12.93 -7.86
C VAL A 36 -4.47 13.33 -9.23
N ASN A 37 -4.90 14.58 -9.38
CA ASN A 37 -5.30 15.15 -10.66
C ASN A 37 -4.22 16.11 -11.16
N GLY A 38 -3.64 15.84 -12.33
CA GLY A 38 -2.59 16.67 -12.90
C GLY A 38 -1.97 16.08 -14.15
N GLY A 39 -1.02 16.80 -14.75
CA GLY A 39 -0.24 16.26 -15.87
C GLY A 39 0.73 15.17 -15.39
N PHE A 40 1.12 14.26 -16.31
CA PHE A 40 2.04 13.15 -16.04
C PHE A 40 3.28 13.57 -15.24
N HIS A 41 3.96 14.64 -15.68
CA HIS A 41 5.18 15.10 -15.02
C HIS A 41 4.96 15.53 -13.56
N ARG A 42 3.82 16.15 -13.25
CA ARG A 42 3.49 16.55 -11.88
C ARG A 42 3.20 15.34 -11.00
N THR A 43 2.55 14.32 -11.54
CA THR A 43 2.33 13.05 -10.86
C THR A 43 3.66 12.35 -10.53
N VAL A 44 4.62 12.34 -11.46
CA VAL A 44 5.96 11.77 -11.20
C VAL A 44 6.69 12.55 -10.10
N ILE A 45 6.62 13.89 -10.11
CA ILE A 45 7.20 14.72 -9.03
C ILE A 45 6.55 14.40 -7.68
N PHE A 46 5.22 14.17 -7.64
CA PHE A 46 4.53 13.77 -6.42
C PHE A 46 5.10 12.47 -5.85
N PHE A 47 5.22 11.42 -6.67
CA PHE A 47 5.81 10.15 -6.24
C PHE A 47 7.27 10.30 -5.79
N ASN A 48 8.06 11.15 -6.47
CA ASN A 48 9.43 11.45 -6.05
C ASN A 48 9.49 12.08 -4.65
N LYS A 49 8.56 12.98 -4.33
CA LYS A 49 8.47 13.59 -2.99
C LYS A 49 8.05 12.57 -1.93
N VAL A 50 7.07 11.71 -2.23
CA VAL A 50 6.64 10.65 -1.30
C VAL A 50 7.78 9.68 -1.01
N ALA A 51 8.55 9.28 -2.03
CA ALA A 51 9.70 8.39 -1.88
C ALA A 51 10.85 8.99 -1.04
N ARG A 52 10.88 10.32 -0.85
CA ARG A 52 11.89 11.04 -0.06
C ARG A 52 11.46 11.28 1.38
N LEU A 53 10.26 10.88 1.78
CA LEU A 53 9.82 11.03 3.17
C LEU A 53 10.68 10.15 4.09
N PRO A 54 11.07 10.62 5.29
CA PRO A 54 11.87 9.85 6.24
C PRO A 54 11.01 8.83 7.01
N ARG A 55 10.17 8.06 6.31
CA ARG A 55 9.30 7.03 6.87
C ARG A 55 9.13 5.87 5.89
N ILE A 56 8.79 4.69 6.41
CA ILE A 56 8.50 3.52 5.58
C ILE A 56 7.10 3.70 4.95
N VAL A 57 7.06 3.69 3.62
CA VAL A 57 5.84 3.82 2.83
C VAL A 57 5.85 2.76 1.74
N ASN A 58 4.78 2.00 1.63
CA ASN A 58 4.55 1.13 0.48
C ASN A 58 3.46 1.75 -0.41
N ILE A 59 3.66 1.76 -1.73
CA ILE A 59 2.68 2.27 -2.69
C ILE A 59 2.29 1.12 -3.59
N GLU A 60 1.00 0.82 -3.64
CA GLU A 60 0.40 -0.25 -4.43
C GLU A 60 -0.79 0.27 -5.25
N ASP A 61 -1.28 -0.57 -6.18
CA ASP A 61 -2.49 -0.32 -6.97
C ASP A 61 -2.49 1.04 -7.69
N ILE A 62 -1.37 1.39 -8.31
CA ILE A 62 -1.27 2.61 -9.11
C ILE A 62 -2.07 2.42 -10.40
N SER A 63 -3.08 3.25 -10.60
CA SER A 63 -3.87 3.33 -11.82
C SER A 63 -3.86 4.75 -12.36
N MET A 64 -3.52 4.91 -13.63
CA MET A 64 -3.57 6.19 -14.35
C MET A 64 -4.71 6.12 -15.36
N GLY A 65 -5.74 6.95 -15.15
CA GLY A 65 -6.86 7.08 -16.05
C GLY A 65 -6.50 7.88 -17.30
N GLU A 66 -7.39 7.81 -18.30
CA GLU A 66 -7.21 8.53 -19.55
C GLU A 66 -7.17 10.05 -19.32
N GLY A 67 -6.25 10.68 -20.03
CA GLY A 67 -6.08 12.12 -19.95
C GLY A 67 -7.19 12.87 -20.64
N LYS A 68 -7.92 13.70 -19.89
CA LYS A 68 -8.91 14.64 -20.44
C LYS A 68 -8.20 15.89 -20.92
N ASP A 69 -8.41 16.25 -22.18
CA ASP A 69 -7.94 17.52 -22.71
C ASP A 69 -8.84 18.65 -22.22
N VAL A 70 -8.29 19.50 -21.36
CA VAL A 70 -8.99 20.70 -20.87
C VAL A 70 -8.46 21.90 -21.62
N LYS A 71 -9.36 22.62 -22.31
CA LYS A 71 -9.02 23.85 -23.02
C LYS A 71 -8.33 24.83 -22.06
N GLY A 72 -7.07 25.18 -22.37
CA GLY A 72 -6.26 26.10 -21.59
C GLY A 72 -5.33 25.47 -20.54
N SER A 73 -5.54 24.19 -20.16
CA SER A 73 -4.75 23.51 -19.11
C SER A 73 -3.99 22.27 -19.59
N GLY A 74 -4.12 21.93 -20.88
CA GLY A 74 -3.51 20.75 -21.47
C GLY A 74 -4.19 19.44 -21.04
N ARG A 75 -3.46 18.33 -21.19
CA ARG A 75 -3.97 16.99 -20.88
C ARG A 75 -3.85 16.70 -19.37
N LEU A 76 -4.99 16.63 -18.68
CA LEU A 76 -5.10 16.29 -17.27
C LEU A 76 -5.29 14.79 -17.08
N LEU A 77 -4.39 14.16 -16.34
CA LEU A 77 -4.48 12.77 -15.91
C LEU A 77 -5.07 12.70 -14.50
N SER A 78 -5.92 11.70 -14.27
CA SER A 78 -6.32 11.29 -12.92
C SER A 78 -5.55 10.03 -12.56
N THR A 79 -4.81 10.05 -11.45
CA THR A 79 -4.01 8.92 -10.98
C THR A 79 -4.51 8.51 -9.60
N SER A 80 -4.90 7.27 -9.41
CA SER A 80 -5.23 6.71 -8.09
C SER A 80 -4.14 5.75 -7.62
N CYS A 81 -3.88 5.72 -6.31
CA CYS A 81 -2.99 4.74 -5.69
C CYS A 81 -3.40 4.45 -4.24
N VAL A 82 -2.91 3.34 -3.70
CA VAL A 82 -3.03 2.99 -2.29
C VAL A 82 -1.66 3.12 -1.65
N VAL A 83 -1.59 3.87 -0.56
CA VAL A 83 -0.38 4.10 0.21
C VAL A 83 -0.53 3.44 1.56
N LYS A 84 0.32 2.44 1.84
CA LYS A 84 0.36 1.75 3.12
C LYS A 84 1.48 2.28 3.99
N THR A 85 1.15 2.51 5.26
CA THR A 85 2.12 2.82 6.31
C THR A 85 2.00 1.81 7.44
N TYR A 86 3.07 1.67 8.22
CA TYR A 86 3.17 0.64 9.26
C TYR A 86 3.29 1.30 10.61
N MET A 87 2.52 0.81 11.58
CA MET A 87 2.61 1.22 12.98
C MET A 87 2.82 -0.01 13.85
N PHE A 88 3.69 0.12 14.86
CA PHE A 88 3.85 -0.93 15.86
C PHE A 88 2.64 -0.94 16.78
N VAL A 89 2.12 -2.13 17.06
CA VAL A 89 1.06 -2.31 18.05
C VAL A 89 1.69 -2.96 19.27
N GLU A 90 1.76 -2.21 20.37
CA GLU A 90 2.04 -2.81 21.66
C GLU A 90 0.85 -3.69 22.04
N LYS A 91 1.11 -4.99 22.25
CA LYS A 91 0.15 -5.81 22.95
C LYS A 91 0.03 -5.25 24.36
N SER A 92 -1.09 -4.62 24.66
CA SER A 92 -1.51 -4.51 26.05
C SER A 92 -1.67 -5.94 26.55
N ASP A 93 -0.72 -6.39 27.36
CA ASP A 93 -0.92 -7.50 28.29
C ASP A 93 -2.01 -7.09 29.29
N GLU A 94 -3.25 -6.88 28.83
CA GLU A 94 -4.44 -6.84 29.68
C GLU A 94 -4.86 -8.28 29.99
N LYS A 95 -3.88 -9.05 30.46
CA LYS A 95 -4.12 -10.32 31.12
C LYS A 95 -4.21 -10.03 32.61
N ASN A 96 -5.45 -9.93 33.09
CA ASN A 96 -5.84 -10.27 34.45
C ASN A 96 -5.40 -9.28 35.55
N ARG A 97 -6.20 -8.23 35.77
CA ARG A 97 -6.33 -7.61 37.10
C ARG A 97 -7.71 -7.88 37.68
#